data_AF-A0A8B3L005-F1
#
_entry.id   AF-A0A8B3L005-F1
#
_cell.length_a   1.000
_cell.length_b   1.000
_cell.length_c   1.000
_cell.angle_alpha   90.00
_cell.angle_beta   90.00
_cell.angle_gamma   90.00
#
_symmetry.space_group_name_H-M   'P 1'
#
loop_
_entity.id
_entity.type
_entity.pdbx_description
1 polymer ?
#
loop_
_entity_poly.entity_id
_entity_poly.type
_entity_poly.pdbx_seq_one_letter_code
_entity_poly.pdbx_strand_id
1 'polypeptide(L)'
;HLKRIRNDYCKGALRDSINRFIPQPAGPRCAHIRVPEPLALHAHDGSVEEALAVLRSRMQEAVSRIVTELEAAGGFISYPNPFYHR
;
A
#
# COMPACT_ATOMS: atom_id res chain seq x y z
N HIS A 1 5.13 6.90 -10.89
CA HIS A 1 4.27 8.06 -11.20
C HIS A 1 2.84 7.93 -10.59
N LEU A 2 2.70 7.44 -9.34
CA LEU A 2 1.39 7.09 -8.73
C LEU A 2 0.53 8.27 -8.28
N LYS A 3 1.09 9.47 -8.07
CA LYS A 3 0.35 10.65 -7.59
C LYS A 3 -0.60 11.26 -8.64
N ARG A 4 -0.43 10.93 -9.92
CA ARG A 4 -1.15 11.59 -11.02
C ARG A 4 -2.57 11.05 -11.23
N ILE A 5 -2.82 9.82 -10.78
CA ILE A 5 -4.05 9.08 -11.04
C ILE A 5 -5.28 9.78 -10.42
N ARG A 6 -5.20 10.33 -9.21
CA ARG A 6 -6.41 10.77 -8.49
C ARG A 6 -7.03 12.07 -9.02
N ASN A 7 -6.23 13.00 -9.52
CA ASN A 7 -6.74 14.26 -10.08
C ASN A 7 -7.50 14.03 -11.38
N ASP A 8 -7.09 13.02 -12.16
CA ASP A 8 -7.72 12.66 -13.43
C ASP A 8 -9.11 12.00 -13.23
N TYR A 9 -9.43 11.52 -12.02
CA TYR A 9 -10.74 10.94 -11.67
C TYR A 9 -11.65 11.87 -10.85
N CYS A 10 -11.18 13.06 -10.47
CA CYS A 10 -12.03 14.05 -9.78
C CYS A 10 -12.97 14.71 -10.79
N LYS A 11 -14.28 14.50 -10.64
CA LYS A 11 -15.33 14.99 -11.57
C LYS A 11 -15.83 16.40 -11.23
N GLY A 12 -15.17 17.09 -10.29
CA GLY A 12 -15.60 18.42 -9.83
C GLY A 12 -16.81 18.36 -8.89
N ALA A 13 -17.06 17.21 -8.28
CA ALA A 13 -18.16 17.07 -7.33
C ALA A 13 -17.87 17.85 -6.05
N LEU A 14 -18.91 18.16 -5.26
CA LEU A 14 -18.78 18.81 -3.94
C LEU A 14 -17.75 18.09 -3.04
N ARG A 15 -17.69 16.76 -3.13
CA ARG A 15 -16.70 15.92 -2.45
C ARG A 15 -15.25 16.23 -2.85
N ASP A 16 -15.00 16.56 -4.12
CA ASP A 16 -13.67 16.95 -4.62
C ASP A 16 -13.28 18.34 -4.11
N SER A 17 -14.24 19.27 -4.07
CA SER A 17 -14.03 20.61 -3.50
C SER A 17 -13.70 20.55 -2.01
N ILE A 18 -14.42 19.74 -1.23
CA ILE A 18 -14.16 19.56 0.21
C ILE A 18 -12.76 18.97 0.45
N ASN A 19 -12.33 18.00 -0.37
CA ASN A 19 -10.97 17.43 -0.27
C ASN A 19 -9.86 18.47 -0.46
N ARG A 20 -10.12 19.60 -1.12
CA ARG A 20 -9.16 20.69 -1.33
C ARG A 20 -8.94 21.55 -0.08
N PHE A 21 -9.91 21.55 0.83
CA PHE A 21 -9.86 22.24 2.13
C PHE A 21 -9.31 21.35 3.24
N ILE A 22 -9.13 20.04 3.00
CA ILE A 22 -8.40 19.16 3.91
C ILE A 22 -6.92 19.56 3.89
N PRO A 23 -6.29 19.81 5.04
CA PRO A 23 -4.88 20.16 5.11
C PRO A 23 -4.05 19.19 4.29
N GLN A 24 -3.30 19.73 3.32
CA GLN A 24 -2.31 18.94 2.61
C GLN A 24 -1.28 18.48 3.66
N PRO A 25 -0.90 17.19 3.67
CA PRO A 25 0.12 16.70 4.59
C PRO A 25 1.37 17.58 4.45
N ALA A 26 1.92 18.06 5.58
CA ALA A 26 3.09 18.93 5.60
C ALA A 26 4.37 18.24 5.08
N GLY A 27 4.32 16.93 4.80
CA GLY A 27 5.43 16.13 4.31
C GLY A 27 5.20 15.50 2.92
N PRO A 28 6.26 15.02 2.27
CA PRO A 28 6.14 14.32 0.99
C PRO A 28 5.27 13.08 1.18
N ARG A 29 4.20 12.98 0.38
CA ARG A 29 3.45 11.72 0.24
C ARG A 29 4.35 10.66 -0.39
N CYS A 30 5.01 9.84 0.43
CA CYS A 30 5.85 8.73 -0.03
C CYS A 30 5.03 7.44 0.02
N ALA A 31 4.92 6.75 -1.12
CA ALA A 31 4.37 5.40 -1.18
C ALA A 31 5.57 4.44 -1.17
N HIS A 32 5.73 3.69 -0.08
CA HIS A 32 6.72 2.63 -0.01
C HIS A 32 6.11 1.36 -0.60
N ILE A 33 6.49 1.03 -1.84
CA ILE A 33 6.04 -0.19 -2.52
C ILE A 33 7.16 -1.21 -2.41
N ARG A 34 6.82 -2.40 -1.92
CA ARG A 34 7.72 -3.55 -1.87
C ARG A 34 7.10 -4.66 -2.70
N VAL A 35 7.93 -5.35 -3.47
CA VAL A 35 7.51 -6.42 -4.38
C VAL A 35 8.15 -7.73 -3.90
N PRO A 36 7.38 -8.84 -3.80
CA PRO A 36 7.94 -10.14 -3.45
C PRO A 36 8.86 -10.68 -4.56
N GLU A 37 9.64 -11.70 -4.25
CA GLU A 37 10.57 -12.34 -5.20
C GLU A 37 9.82 -12.89 -6.42
N PRO A 38 10.17 -12.49 -7.65
CA PRO A 38 9.47 -12.91 -8.86
C PRO A 38 9.52 -14.43 -9.08
N LEU A 39 8.42 -15.00 -9.57
CA LEU A 39 8.33 -16.40 -9.98
C LEU A 39 8.38 -16.50 -11.50
N ALA A 40 9.41 -17.17 -12.04
CA ALA A 40 9.55 -17.43 -13.46
C ALA A 40 8.63 -18.57 -13.90
N LEU A 41 7.38 -18.25 -14.26
CA LEU A 41 6.37 -19.25 -14.66
C LEU A 41 6.81 -20.11 -15.86
N HIS A 42 7.61 -19.56 -16.78
CA HIS A 42 8.11 -20.27 -17.96
C HIS A 42 9.15 -21.36 -17.65
N ALA A 43 9.73 -21.32 -16.46
CA ALA A 43 10.75 -22.26 -15.99
C ALA A 43 10.27 -23.05 -14.76
N HIS A 44 8.95 -23.03 -14.49
CA HIS A 44 8.37 -23.79 -13.40
C HIS A 44 7.98 -25.18 -13.90
N ASP A 45 8.64 -26.21 -13.35
CA ASP A 45 8.44 -27.60 -13.76
C ASP A 45 7.11 -28.21 -13.25
N GLY A 46 6.42 -27.53 -12.33
CA GLY A 46 5.17 -27.95 -11.70
C GLY A 46 3.89 -27.48 -12.41
N SER A 47 2.73 -27.80 -11.82
CA SER A 47 1.44 -27.34 -12.35
C SER A 47 1.21 -25.84 -12.13
N VAL A 48 0.20 -25.29 -12.80
CA VAL A 48 -0.22 -23.89 -12.60
C VAL A 48 -0.69 -23.67 -11.15
N GLU A 49 -1.39 -24.64 -10.56
CA GLU A 49 -1.85 -24.60 -9.17
C GLU A 49 -0.68 -24.57 -8.19
N GLU A 50 0.36 -25.38 -8.45
CA GLU A 50 1.60 -25.37 -7.67
C GLU A 50 2.33 -24.02 -7.79
N ALA A 51 2.41 -23.47 -9.01
CA ALA A 51 2.98 -22.14 -9.22
C ALA A 51 2.21 -21.05 -8.45
N LEU A 52 0.88 -21.11 -8.44
CA LEU A 52 0.02 -20.18 -7.69
C LEU A 52 0.19 -20.34 -6.18
N ALA A 53 0.36 -21.56 -5.69
CA ALA A 53 0.65 -21.82 -4.28
C ALA A 53 2.01 -21.22 -3.87
N VAL A 54 3.05 -21.38 -4.70
CA VAL A 54 4.37 -20.78 -4.49
C VAL A 54 4.27 -19.25 -4.49
N LEU A 55 3.58 -18.66 -5.47
CA LEU A 55 3.38 -17.21 -5.53
C LEU A 55 2.69 -16.69 -4.28
N ARG A 56 1.62 -17.37 -3.82
CA ARG A 56 0.90 -17.00 -2.61
C ARG A 56 1.79 -17.09 -1.37
N SER A 57 2.59 -18.14 -1.26
CA SER A 57 3.55 -18.32 -0.15
C SER A 57 4.54 -17.16 -0.10
N ARG A 58 5.16 -16.79 -1.23
CA ARG A 58 6.10 -15.66 -1.33
C ARG A 58 5.45 -14.32 -1.01
N MET A 59 4.21 -14.10 -1.46
CA MET A 59 3.44 -12.91 -1.10
C MET A 59 3.21 -12.84 0.42
N GLN A 60 2.81 -13.96 1.03
CA GLN A 60 2.56 -14.02 2.46
C GLN A 60 3.84 -13.79 3.27
N GLU A 61 4.96 -14.40 2.87
CA GLU A 61 6.26 -14.17 3.50
C GLU A 61 6.69 -12.69 3.43
N ALA A 62 6.52 -12.04 2.27
CA ALA A 62 6.81 -10.63 2.12
C ALA A 62 5.95 -9.75 3.04
N VAL A 63 4.65 -10.05 3.16
CA VAL A 63 3.74 -9.36 4.08
C VAL A 63 4.17 -9.58 5.53
N SER A 64 4.44 -10.82 5.93
CA SER A 64 4.88 -11.16 7.28
C SER A 64 6.16 -10.42 7.66
N ARG A 65 7.16 -10.39 6.78
CA ARG A 65 8.41 -9.63 7.00
C ARG A 65 8.16 -8.13 7.17
N ILE A 66 7.29 -7.54 6.35
CA ILE A 66 6.92 -6.12 6.47
C ILE A 66 6.28 -5.84 7.82
N VAL A 67 5.37 -6.69 8.27
CA VAL A 67 4.73 -6.56 9.58
C VAL A 67 5.77 -6.64 10.70
N THR A 68 6.66 -7.64 10.67
CA THR A 68 7.72 -7.78 11.66
C THR A 68 8.65 -6.57 11.71
N GLU A 69 9.06 -6.02 10.56
CA GLU A 69 9.87 -4.80 10.50
C GLU A 69 9.13 -3.58 11.08
N LEU A 70 7.82 -3.45 10.80
CA LEU A 70 7.00 -2.37 11.34
C LEU A 70 6.85 -2.49 12.86
N GLU A 71 6.59 -3.69 13.37
CA GLU A 71 6.51 -3.97 14.81
C GLU A 71 7.84 -3.64 15.50
N ALA A 72 8.97 -4.06 14.93
CA ALA A 72 10.31 -3.76 15.44
C ALA A 72 10.61 -2.24 15.45
N ALA A 73 10.05 -1.48 14.50
CA ALA A 73 10.19 -0.03 14.43
C ALA A 73 9.28 0.75 15.41
N GLY A 74 8.54 0.05 16.29
CA GLY A 74 7.61 0.67 17.24
C GLY A 74 6.14 0.63 16.80
N GLY A 75 5.81 -0.14 15.75
CA GLY A 75 4.46 -0.42 15.31
C GLY A 75 3.79 0.74 14.58
N PHE A 76 2.46 0.68 14.51
CA PHE A 76 1.65 1.69 13.85
C PHE A 76 1.59 2.95 14.70
N ILE A 77 2.27 4.02 14.29
CA ILE A 77 2.11 5.33 14.93
C ILE A 77 0.74 5.88 14.53
N SER A 78 -0.21 5.79 15.44
CA SER A 78 -1.51 6.45 15.30
C SER A 78 -1.45 7.84 15.92
N TYR A 79 -1.60 8.87 15.10
CA TYR A 79 -1.78 10.23 15.60
C TYR A 79 -3.28 10.48 15.81
N PRO A 80 -3.73 10.87 17.03
CA PRO A 80 -5.11 11.24 17.24
C PRO A 80 -5.46 12.43 16.33
N ASN A 81 -6.65 12.40 15.73
CA ASN A 81 -7.12 13.52 14.92
C ASN A 81 -7.35 14.74 15.83
N PRO A 82 -6.58 15.83 15.69
CA PRO A 82 -6.69 16.98 16.58
C PRO A 82 -8.01 17.74 16.42
N PHE A 83 -8.80 17.45 15.38
CA PHE A 83 -10.11 18.06 15.13
C PHE A 83 -11.28 17.18 15.56
N TYR A 84 -11.02 15.97 16.08
CA TYR A 84 -12.05 15.05 16.52
C TYR A 84 -11.97 14.89 18.04
N HIS A 85 -12.66 15.77 18.76
CA HIS A 85 -12.93 15.62 20.18
C HIS A 85 -14.28 14.92 20.33
N ARG A 86 -14.30 13.79 21.04
CA ARG A 86 -15.51 13.00 21.29
C ARG A 86 -16.36 13.63 22.39
#